data_AF-A0AB73KSP0-F1
#
_entry.id   AF-A0AB73KSP0-F1
#
_cell.length_a   1.000
_cell.length_b   1.000
_cell.length_c   1.000
_cell.angle_alpha   90.00
_cell.angle_beta   90.00
_cell.angle_gamma   90.00
#
_symmetry.space_group_name_H-M   'P 1'
#
loop_
_entity.id
_entity.type
_entity.pdbx_description
1 polymer ?
#
loop_
_entity_poly.entity_id
_entity_poly.type
_entity_poly.pdbx_seq_one_letter_code
_entity_poly.pdbx_strand_id
1 'polypeptide(L)'
;PPPAPDISPDAGPRQAEARSEAARLGGLRRAGRGGEAYVVLCEAAAGPAAALPVLARELERAGLAADVATLLWEVAGLPPDRLAAAAAALAQAGRTDDCRTLLHQAAARPAGEVAVLAAALYEENGGEAAGILLGAVVRTRLPEEAAAVAGAYPGLAAPLLAVAASISKPRRRDIAAALRRAGLPDR
;
A
#
# COMPACT_ATOMS: atom_id res chain seq x y z
N PRO A 1 -23.51 -28.96 3.05
CA PRO A 1 -23.73 -27.73 2.24
C PRO A 1 -22.43 -26.93 2.09
N PRO A 2 -22.06 -26.49 0.88
CA PRO A 2 -21.01 -25.48 0.73
C PRO A 2 -21.51 -24.15 1.35
N PRO A 3 -20.61 -23.31 1.91
CA PRO A 3 -21.00 -21.99 2.38
C PRO A 3 -21.48 -21.16 1.18
N ALA A 4 -22.62 -20.48 1.34
CA ALA A 4 -23.10 -19.53 0.35
C ALA A 4 -22.10 -18.37 0.23
N PRO A 5 -21.87 -17.82 -0.97
CA PRO A 5 -21.04 -16.64 -1.12
C PRO A 5 -21.70 -15.49 -0.34
N ASP A 6 -20.92 -14.87 0.54
CA ASP A 6 -21.31 -13.69 1.30
C ASP A 6 -21.44 -12.49 0.34
N ILE A 7 -22.61 -12.36 -0.30
CA ILE A 7 -22.94 -11.19 -1.10
C ILE A 7 -23.36 -10.11 -0.11
N SER A 8 -22.38 -9.45 0.48
CA SER A 8 -22.60 -8.28 1.31
C SER A 8 -23.46 -7.27 0.53
N PRO A 9 -24.59 -6.77 1.08
CA PRO A 9 -25.56 -5.96 0.35
C PRO A 9 -24.98 -4.68 -0.25
N ASP A 10 -23.88 -4.16 0.32
CA ASP A 10 -23.17 -2.99 -0.20
C ASP A 10 -22.28 -3.27 -1.43
N ALA A 11 -22.02 -4.55 -1.75
CA ALA A 11 -21.20 -4.90 -2.92
C ALA A 11 -21.89 -4.48 -4.23
N GLY A 12 -23.22 -4.48 -4.28
CA GLY A 12 -24.02 -4.07 -5.44
C GLY A 12 -23.88 -2.57 -5.77
N PRO A 13 -24.19 -1.65 -4.84
CA PRO A 13 -24.04 -0.21 -5.05
C PRO A 13 -22.61 0.21 -5.39
N ARG A 14 -21.60 -0.25 -4.63
CA ARG A 14 -20.19 0.10 -4.90
C ARG A 14 -19.71 -0.41 -6.25
N GLN A 15 -20.18 -1.58 -6.67
CA GLN A 15 -19.85 -2.09 -8.00
C GLN A 15 -20.48 -1.26 -9.12
N ALA A 16 -21.72 -0.79 -8.95
CA ALA A 16 -22.37 0.07 -9.93
C ALA A 16 -21.64 1.42 -10.06
N GLU A 17 -21.26 2.03 -8.94
CA GLU A 17 -20.46 3.27 -8.91
C GLU A 17 -19.10 3.06 -9.59
N ALA A 18 -18.36 2.02 -9.22
CA ALA A 18 -17.08 1.67 -9.84
C ALA A 18 -17.18 1.45 -11.36
N ARG A 19 -18.25 0.79 -11.82
CA ARG A 19 -18.52 0.61 -13.26
C ARG A 19 -18.81 1.93 -13.95
N SER A 20 -19.60 2.80 -13.33
CA SER A 20 -19.91 4.12 -13.87
C SER A 20 -18.64 4.96 -13.99
N GLU A 21 -17.79 4.96 -12.97
CA GLU A 21 -16.52 5.69 -12.98
C GLU A 21 -15.57 5.14 -14.06
N ALA A 22 -15.44 3.82 -14.19
CA ALA A 22 -14.65 3.19 -15.23
C ALA A 22 -15.17 3.54 -16.65
N ALA A 23 -16.49 3.56 -16.84
CA ALA A 23 -17.10 3.96 -18.10
C ALA A 23 -16.86 5.44 -18.42
N ARG A 24 -16.96 6.32 -17.42
CA ARG A 24 -16.63 7.75 -17.53
C ARG A 24 -15.17 7.93 -17.94
N LEU A 25 -14.24 7.26 -17.27
CA LEU A 25 -12.82 7.34 -17.58
C LEU A 25 -12.52 6.85 -19.00
N GLY A 26 -13.09 5.71 -19.41
CA GLY A 26 -12.95 5.19 -20.77
C GLY A 26 -13.52 6.14 -21.82
N GLY A 27 -14.61 6.84 -21.52
CA GLY A 27 -15.15 7.92 -22.37
C GLY A 27 -14.18 9.08 -22.55
N LEU A 28 -13.59 9.57 -21.46
CA LEU A 28 -12.61 10.66 -21.48
C LEU A 28 -11.35 10.27 -22.27
N ARG A 29 -10.82 9.05 -22.06
CA ARG A 29 -9.65 8.54 -22.78
C ARG A 29 -9.90 8.46 -24.29
N ARG A 30 -11.05 7.91 -24.72
CA ARG A 30 -11.43 7.85 -26.15
C ARG A 30 -11.62 9.23 -26.77
N ALA A 31 -12.05 10.22 -25.99
CA ALA A 31 -12.18 11.60 -26.44
C ALA A 31 -10.86 12.39 -26.42
N GLY A 32 -9.73 11.78 -26.03
CA GLY A 32 -8.44 12.46 -25.89
C GLY A 32 -8.37 13.44 -24.71
N ARG A 33 -9.33 13.39 -23.78
CA ARG A 33 -9.47 14.32 -22.64
C ARG A 33 -8.64 13.85 -21.44
N GLY A 34 -7.32 13.77 -21.64
CA GLY A 34 -6.39 13.18 -20.65
C GLY A 34 -6.33 13.90 -19.30
N GLY A 35 -6.42 15.24 -19.30
CA GLY A 35 -6.40 16.03 -18.05
C GLY A 35 -7.63 15.76 -17.18
N GLU A 36 -8.81 15.66 -17.79
CA GLU A 36 -10.04 15.33 -17.05
C GLU A 36 -10.03 13.88 -16.56
N ALA A 37 -9.50 12.96 -17.37
CA ALA A 37 -9.29 11.59 -16.94
C ALA A 37 -8.36 11.51 -15.72
N TYR A 38 -7.33 12.37 -15.66
CA TYR A 38 -6.45 12.46 -14.50
C TYR A 38 -7.18 12.99 -13.26
N VAL A 39 -8.02 14.03 -13.40
CA VAL A 39 -8.84 14.54 -12.28
C VAL A 39 -9.72 13.44 -11.69
N VAL A 40 -10.35 12.62 -12.55
CA VAL A 40 -11.14 11.45 -12.10
C VAL A 40 -10.30 10.50 -11.24
N LEU A 41 -9.06 10.22 -11.64
CA LEU A 41 -8.17 9.33 -10.91
C LEU A 41 -7.75 9.93 -9.56
N CYS A 42 -7.48 11.23 -9.50
CA CYS A 42 -7.20 11.93 -8.25
C CYS A 42 -8.41 11.92 -7.29
N GLU A 43 -9.62 12.18 -7.81
CA GLU A 43 -10.86 12.10 -7.05
C GLU A 43 -11.07 10.69 -6.48
N ALA A 44 -10.86 9.67 -7.32
CA ALA A 44 -10.95 8.27 -6.91
C ALA A 44 -9.90 7.90 -5.83
N ALA A 45 -8.65 8.35 -5.99
CA ALA A 45 -7.59 8.13 -5.00
C ALA A 45 -7.92 8.80 -3.66
N ALA A 46 -8.52 10.00 -3.69
CA ALA A 46 -8.96 10.73 -2.51
C ALA A 46 -10.31 10.23 -1.95
N GLY A 47 -10.91 9.20 -2.53
CA GLY A 47 -12.15 8.58 -2.08
C GLY A 47 -11.98 7.58 -0.92
N PRO A 48 -13.05 6.82 -0.60
CA PRO A 48 -13.01 5.78 0.42
C PRO A 48 -12.08 4.62 0.03
N ALA A 49 -11.21 4.18 0.94
CA ALA A 49 -10.25 3.09 0.69
C ALA A 49 -10.92 1.79 0.22
N ALA A 50 -12.09 1.45 0.76
CA ALA A 50 -12.84 0.25 0.39
C ALA A 50 -13.35 0.25 -1.06
N ALA A 51 -13.43 1.41 -1.73
CA ALA A 51 -13.82 1.50 -3.13
C ALA A 51 -12.66 1.16 -4.09
N LEU A 52 -11.40 1.33 -3.66
CA LEU A 52 -10.21 1.17 -4.50
C LEU A 52 -10.11 -0.22 -5.15
N PRO A 53 -10.26 -1.35 -4.43
CA PRO A 53 -10.15 -2.67 -5.05
C PRO A 53 -11.25 -2.94 -6.08
N VAL A 54 -12.46 -2.43 -5.83
CA VAL A 54 -13.62 -2.58 -6.71
C VAL A 54 -13.42 -1.76 -7.99
N LEU A 55 -13.02 -0.50 -7.87
CA LEU A 55 -12.77 0.38 -9.01
C LEU A 55 -11.69 -0.18 -9.92
N ALA A 56 -10.54 -0.57 -9.37
CA ALA A 56 -9.45 -1.09 -10.18
C ALA A 56 -9.84 -2.38 -10.94
N ARG A 57 -10.66 -3.26 -10.35
CA ARG A 57 -11.21 -4.41 -11.08
C ARG A 57 -12.12 -3.99 -12.24
N GLU A 58 -12.96 -2.98 -12.07
CA GLU A 58 -13.84 -2.50 -13.15
C GLU A 58 -13.04 -1.74 -14.22
N LEU A 59 -11.95 -1.04 -13.87
CA LEU A 59 -11.01 -0.45 -14.83
C LEU A 59 -10.33 -1.52 -15.68
N GLU A 60 -9.82 -2.60 -15.08
CA GLU A 60 -9.24 -3.74 -15.81
C GLU A 60 -10.24 -4.38 -16.77
N ARG A 61 -11.49 -4.59 -16.32
CA ARG A 61 -12.57 -5.10 -17.17
C ARG A 61 -12.89 -4.18 -18.35
N ALA A 62 -12.73 -2.88 -18.16
CA ALA A 62 -12.90 -1.88 -19.21
C ALA A 62 -11.67 -1.73 -20.14
N GLY A 63 -10.60 -2.51 -19.93
CA GLY A 63 -9.36 -2.40 -20.70
C GLY A 63 -8.46 -1.23 -20.29
N LEU A 64 -8.67 -0.66 -19.10
CA LEU A 64 -7.98 0.52 -18.57
C LEU A 64 -6.90 0.15 -17.53
N ALA A 65 -6.16 -0.94 -17.75
CA ALA A 65 -5.15 -1.41 -16.79
C ALA A 65 -4.03 -0.36 -16.54
N ALA A 66 -3.69 0.46 -17.53
CA ALA A 66 -2.75 1.56 -17.34
C ALA A 66 -3.27 2.64 -16.38
N ASP A 67 -4.58 2.85 -16.33
CA ASP A 67 -5.21 3.78 -15.39
C ASP A 67 -5.19 3.22 -13.96
N VAL A 68 -5.20 1.90 -13.76
CA VAL A 68 -4.99 1.28 -12.43
C VAL A 68 -3.60 1.63 -11.89
N ALA A 69 -2.55 1.53 -12.72
CA ALA A 69 -1.21 1.92 -12.29
C ALA A 69 -1.13 3.41 -11.91
N THR A 70 -1.81 4.27 -12.66
CA THR A 70 -1.89 5.72 -12.36
C THR A 70 -2.66 5.96 -11.06
N LEU A 71 -3.79 5.27 -10.85
CA LEU A 71 -4.56 5.35 -9.62
C LEU A 71 -3.72 4.95 -8.39
N LEU A 72 -2.98 3.83 -8.48
CA LEU A 72 -2.13 3.37 -7.38
C LEU A 72 -1.00 4.37 -7.08
N TRP A 73 -0.45 5.03 -8.10
CA TRP A 73 0.53 6.09 -7.92
C TRP A 73 -0.03 7.27 -7.12
N GLU A 74 -1.25 7.72 -7.45
CA GLU A 74 -1.92 8.78 -6.71
C GLU A 74 -2.22 8.36 -5.26
N VAL A 75 -2.66 7.11 -5.06
CA VAL A 75 -2.88 6.55 -3.72
C VAL A 75 -1.57 6.51 -2.90
N ALA A 76 -0.43 6.23 -3.53
CA ALA A 76 0.88 6.22 -2.86
C ALA A 76 1.27 7.59 -2.28
N GLY A 77 0.76 8.68 -2.87
CA GLY A 77 0.96 10.06 -2.42
C GLY A 77 0.10 10.48 -1.23
N LEU A 78 -0.86 9.66 -0.80
CA LEU A 78 -1.74 9.99 0.32
C LEU A 78 -1.00 10.07 1.67
N PRO A 79 -1.58 10.77 2.66
CA PRO A 79 -1.11 10.70 4.05
C PRO A 79 -1.04 9.25 4.57
N PRO A 80 -0.11 8.93 5.50
CA PRO A 80 0.14 7.56 5.95
C PRO A 80 -1.11 6.75 6.34
N ASP A 81 -2.03 7.33 7.12
CA ASP A 81 -3.22 6.61 7.59
C ASP A 81 -4.15 6.22 6.43
N ARG A 82 -4.34 7.13 5.47
CA ARG A 82 -5.16 6.88 4.28
C ARG A 82 -4.54 5.84 3.36
N LEU A 83 -3.21 5.88 3.23
CA LEU A 83 -2.44 4.90 2.49
C LEU A 83 -2.50 3.52 3.17
N ALA A 84 -2.43 3.46 4.50
CA ALA A 84 -2.58 2.21 5.27
C ALA A 84 -3.95 1.57 5.04
N ALA A 85 -5.03 2.36 5.13
CA ALA A 85 -6.39 1.89 4.86
C ALA A 85 -6.55 1.39 3.41
N ALA A 86 -5.94 2.07 2.43
CA ALA A 86 -5.98 1.65 1.02
C ALA A 86 -5.22 0.32 0.80
N ALA A 87 -4.04 0.17 1.38
CA ALA A 87 -3.28 -1.08 1.34
C ALA A 87 -4.05 -2.22 2.03
N ALA A 88 -4.73 -1.92 3.14
CA ALA A 88 -5.56 -2.88 3.85
C ALA A 88 -6.74 -3.35 3.00
N ALA A 89 -7.46 -2.42 2.38
CA ALA A 89 -8.57 -2.73 1.47
C ALA A 89 -8.11 -3.60 0.28
N LEU A 90 -6.96 -3.30 -0.33
CA LEU A 90 -6.39 -4.11 -1.42
C LEU A 90 -6.07 -5.53 -0.95
N ALA A 91 -5.39 -5.68 0.19
CA ALA A 91 -5.05 -6.98 0.75
C ALA A 91 -6.30 -7.81 1.10
N GLN A 92 -7.30 -7.21 1.76
CA GLN A 92 -8.56 -7.87 2.10
C GLN A 92 -9.35 -8.31 0.86
N ALA A 93 -9.24 -7.56 -0.24
CA ALA A 93 -9.82 -7.93 -1.53
C ALA A 93 -8.98 -8.95 -2.34
N GLY A 94 -7.87 -9.46 -1.79
CA GLY A 94 -6.97 -10.40 -2.47
C GLY A 94 -6.12 -9.78 -3.58
N ARG A 95 -6.06 -8.45 -3.68
CA ARG A 95 -5.25 -7.68 -4.65
C ARG A 95 -3.81 -7.54 -4.14
N THR A 96 -3.16 -8.67 -3.86
CA THR A 96 -1.86 -8.70 -3.17
C THR A 96 -0.74 -8.03 -3.96
N ASP A 97 -0.74 -8.15 -5.29
CA ASP A 97 0.29 -7.54 -6.14
C ASP A 97 0.19 -6.00 -6.18
N ASP A 98 -1.02 -5.46 -6.16
CA ASP A 98 -1.25 -4.03 -6.10
C ASP A 98 -0.90 -3.45 -4.73
N CYS A 99 -1.29 -4.16 -3.66
CA CYS A 99 -0.87 -3.82 -2.30
C CYS A 99 0.66 -3.82 -2.19
N ARG A 100 1.32 -4.85 -2.73
CA ARG A 100 2.79 -4.93 -2.75
C ARG A 100 3.42 -3.79 -3.55
N THR A 101 2.89 -3.48 -4.73
CA THR A 101 3.38 -2.37 -5.58
C THR A 101 3.29 -1.04 -4.84
N LEU A 102 2.14 -0.77 -4.22
CA LEU A 102 1.88 0.43 -3.43
C LEU A 102 2.87 0.57 -2.26
N LEU A 103 3.09 -0.51 -1.50
CA LEU A 103 3.99 -0.50 -0.35
C LEU A 103 5.47 -0.42 -0.74
N HIS A 104 5.86 -0.97 -1.89
CA HIS A 104 7.22 -0.76 -2.42
C HIS A 104 7.47 0.69 -2.79
N GLN A 105 6.49 1.39 -3.37
CA GLN A 105 6.60 2.83 -3.65
C GLN A 105 6.69 3.63 -2.35
N ALA A 106 5.84 3.30 -1.37
CA ALA A 106 5.84 3.96 -0.07
C ALA A 106 7.16 3.80 0.70
N ALA A 107 7.91 2.71 0.44
CA ALA A 107 9.24 2.48 1.00
C ALA A 107 10.31 3.48 0.53
N ALA A 108 10.00 4.43 -0.35
CA ALA A 108 10.89 5.54 -0.72
C ALA A 108 10.63 6.83 0.10
N ARG A 109 9.55 6.91 0.88
CA ARG A 109 9.16 8.10 1.67
C ARG A 109 10.15 8.44 2.80
N PRO A 110 10.18 9.65 3.36
CA PRO A 110 11.01 9.96 4.53
C PRO A 110 10.82 8.93 5.67
N ALA A 111 11.89 8.63 6.42
CA ALA A 111 11.88 7.56 7.42
C ALA A 111 10.76 7.70 8.48
N GLY A 112 10.46 8.94 8.89
CA GLY A 112 9.35 9.23 9.80
C GLY A 112 7.99 8.86 9.22
N GLU A 113 7.73 9.17 7.94
CA GLU A 113 6.47 8.82 7.29
C GLU A 113 6.33 7.31 7.08
N VAL A 114 7.43 6.62 6.76
CA VAL A 114 7.45 5.16 6.68
C VAL A 114 7.15 4.55 8.05
N ALA A 115 7.65 5.13 9.14
CA ALA A 115 7.39 4.64 10.49
C ALA A 115 5.91 4.79 10.89
N VAL A 116 5.31 5.95 10.61
CA VAL A 116 3.87 6.19 10.83
C VAL A 116 3.03 5.23 9.99
N LEU A 117 3.35 5.07 8.70
CA LEU A 117 2.65 4.15 7.82
C LEU A 117 2.75 2.70 8.32
N ALA A 118 3.95 2.26 8.74
CA ALA A 118 4.13 0.91 9.27
C ALA A 118 3.29 0.67 10.52
N ALA A 119 3.23 1.65 11.44
CA ALA A 119 2.39 1.58 12.64
C ALA A 119 0.90 1.47 12.27
N ALA A 120 0.40 2.34 11.38
CA ALA A 120 -0.98 2.29 10.91
C ALA A 120 -1.32 0.96 10.21
N LEU A 121 -0.39 0.38 9.45
CA LEU A 121 -0.58 -0.94 8.82
C LEU A 121 -0.66 -2.10 9.84
N TYR A 122 0.02 -1.98 10.99
CA TYR A 122 -0.15 -2.97 12.07
C TYR A 122 -1.54 -2.89 12.70
N GLU A 123 -2.09 -1.68 12.83
CA GLU A 123 -3.43 -1.46 13.37
C GLU A 123 -4.52 -1.97 12.42
N GLU A 124 -4.39 -1.68 11.12
CA GLU A 124 -5.42 -2.03 10.11
C GLU A 124 -5.42 -3.51 9.71
N ASN A 125 -4.27 -4.18 9.65
CA ASN A 125 -4.15 -5.43 8.90
C ASN A 125 -3.23 -6.49 9.52
N GLY A 126 -2.99 -6.42 10.84
CA GLY A 126 -2.35 -7.52 11.59
C GLY A 126 -0.88 -7.80 11.26
N GLY A 127 -0.22 -6.92 10.48
CA GLY A 127 1.22 -6.90 10.29
C GLY A 127 1.78 -7.50 8.99
N GLU A 128 0.98 -8.17 8.16
CA GLU A 128 1.47 -8.70 6.86
C GLU A 128 1.89 -7.56 5.93
N ALA A 129 1.00 -6.57 5.73
CA ALA A 129 1.27 -5.39 4.91
C ALA A 129 2.44 -4.57 5.47
N ALA A 130 2.52 -4.41 6.80
CA ALA A 130 3.66 -3.76 7.43
C ALA A 130 4.98 -4.52 7.14
N GLY A 131 4.96 -5.85 7.16
CA GLY A 131 6.10 -6.69 6.78
C GLY A 131 6.54 -6.51 5.33
N ILE A 132 5.60 -6.32 4.40
CA ILE A 132 5.91 -6.01 2.99
C ILE A 132 6.64 -4.67 2.89
N LEU A 133 6.12 -3.62 3.55
CA LEU A 133 6.74 -2.29 3.59
C LEU A 133 8.14 -2.33 4.20
N LEU A 134 8.28 -2.92 5.40
CA LEU A 134 9.58 -3.03 6.07
C LEU A 134 10.54 -3.90 5.27
N GLY A 135 10.05 -4.93 4.57
CA GLY A 135 10.85 -5.75 3.68
C GLY A 135 11.33 -4.99 2.46
N ALA A 136 10.53 -4.06 1.93
CA ALA A 136 10.97 -3.15 0.89
C ALA A 136 12.09 -2.24 1.41
N VAL A 137 11.89 -1.59 2.56
CA VAL A 137 12.90 -0.73 3.22
C VAL A 137 14.21 -1.48 3.44
N VAL A 138 14.16 -2.68 4.02
CA VAL A 138 15.35 -3.49 4.27
C VAL A 138 16.03 -3.94 2.97
N ARG A 139 15.35 -4.02 1.82
CA ARG A 139 16.00 -4.39 0.55
C ARG A 139 16.58 -3.20 -0.19
N THR A 140 15.93 -2.04 -0.13
CA THR A 140 16.24 -0.90 -1.00
C THR A 140 17.08 0.19 -0.35
N ARG A 141 17.11 0.26 0.99
CA ARG A 141 17.82 1.31 1.73
C ARG A 141 19.14 0.87 2.32
N LEU A 142 19.97 1.84 2.73
CA LEU A 142 21.10 1.56 3.60
C LEU A 142 20.63 1.11 4.99
N PRO A 143 21.40 0.27 5.71
CA PRO A 143 21.05 -0.16 7.06
C PRO A 143 20.73 0.98 8.02
N GLU A 144 21.45 2.10 7.93
CA GLU A 144 21.27 3.30 8.75
C GLU A 144 19.93 3.98 8.48
N GLU A 145 19.53 4.06 7.21
CA GLU A 145 18.24 4.65 6.80
C GLU A 145 17.07 3.76 7.22
N ALA A 146 17.26 2.44 7.23
CA ALA A 146 16.29 1.50 7.80
C ALA A 146 16.20 1.63 9.33
N ALA A 147 17.34 1.79 10.02
CA ALA A 147 17.36 2.05 11.46
C ALA A 147 16.71 3.39 11.82
N ALA A 148 16.80 4.41 10.95
CA ALA A 148 16.12 5.70 11.15
C ALA A 148 14.58 5.56 11.19
N VAL A 149 14.00 4.55 10.51
CA VAL A 149 12.57 4.24 10.62
C VAL A 149 12.22 3.80 12.06
N ALA A 150 13.03 2.92 12.66
CA ALA A 150 12.89 2.57 14.07
C ALA A 150 13.23 3.72 15.02
N GLY A 151 14.08 4.66 14.62
CA GLY A 151 14.35 5.88 15.39
C GLY A 151 13.11 6.76 15.53
N ALA A 152 12.29 6.86 14.49
CA ALA A 152 11.02 7.58 14.52
C ALA A 152 9.93 6.81 15.29
N TYR A 153 9.99 5.48 15.31
CA TYR A 153 9.08 4.64 16.08
C TYR A 153 9.79 3.39 16.65
N PRO A 154 10.26 3.43 17.92
CA PRO A 154 11.08 2.36 18.49
C PRO A 154 10.46 0.95 18.46
N GLY A 155 9.12 0.86 18.45
CA GLY A 155 8.41 -0.41 18.32
C GLY A 155 8.69 -1.17 17.01
N LEU A 156 9.25 -0.52 15.99
CA LEU A 156 9.58 -1.14 14.70
C LEU A 156 10.94 -1.86 14.69
N ALA A 157 11.76 -1.72 15.73
CA ALA A 157 13.10 -2.32 15.77
C ALA A 157 13.06 -3.87 15.65
N ALA A 158 12.22 -4.53 16.46
CA ALA A 158 12.06 -5.99 16.40
C ALA A 158 11.46 -6.47 15.07
N PRO A 159 10.39 -5.86 14.52
CA PRO A 159 9.91 -6.16 13.17
C PRO A 159 10.97 -6.02 12.07
N LEU A 160 11.77 -4.96 12.08
CA LEU A 160 12.84 -4.76 11.11
C LEU A 160 13.89 -5.88 11.18
N LEU A 161 14.27 -6.31 12.39
CA LEU A 161 15.19 -7.42 12.58
C LEU A 161 14.60 -8.75 12.10
N ALA A 162 13.31 -9.01 12.38
CA ALA A 162 12.63 -10.21 11.93
C ALA A 162 12.57 -10.29 10.39
N VAL A 163 12.24 -9.18 9.73
CA VAL A 163 12.22 -9.09 8.27
C VAL A 163 13.64 -9.19 7.68
N ALA A 164 14.64 -8.58 8.29
CA ALA A 164 16.02 -8.72 7.83
C ALA A 164 16.51 -10.17 7.97
N ALA A 165 16.11 -10.88 9.03
CA ALA A 165 16.42 -12.29 9.26
C ALA A 165 15.81 -13.21 8.20
N SER A 166 14.58 -12.93 7.75
CA SER A 166 13.93 -13.72 6.69
C SER A 166 14.58 -13.53 5.32
N ILE A 167 15.26 -12.39 5.10
CA ILE A 167 16.03 -12.14 3.88
C ILE A 167 17.38 -12.85 3.93
N SER A 168 18.22 -12.54 4.93
CA SER A 168 19.51 -13.22 5.10
C SER A 168 20.17 -12.95 6.45
N LYS A 169 21.04 -13.88 6.90
CA LYS A 169 21.85 -13.68 8.11
C LYS A 169 22.74 -12.43 8.04
N PRO A 170 23.47 -12.13 6.94
CA PRO A 170 24.25 -10.90 6.82
C PRO A 170 23.38 -9.66 6.99
N ARG A 171 22.22 -9.60 6.30
CA ARG A 171 21.35 -8.41 6.36
C ARG A 171 20.83 -8.16 7.76
N ARG A 172 20.44 -9.21 8.49
CA ARG A 172 20.08 -9.11 9.92
C ARG A 172 21.17 -8.47 10.77
N ARG A 173 22.44 -8.89 10.57
CA ARG A 173 23.57 -8.32 11.33
C ARG A 173 23.78 -6.84 11.00
N ASP A 174 23.65 -6.46 9.73
CA ASP A 174 23.84 -5.08 9.30
C ASP A 174 22.79 -4.16 9.91
N ILE A 175 21.52 -4.58 9.91
CA ILE A 175 20.42 -3.85 10.56
C ILE A 175 20.64 -3.77 12.07
N ALA A 176 21.00 -4.87 12.73
CA ALA A 176 21.30 -4.86 14.17
C ALA A 176 22.44 -3.91 14.51
N ALA A 177 23.51 -3.88 13.70
CA ALA A 177 24.63 -2.97 13.90
C ALA A 177 24.21 -1.49 13.73
N ALA A 178 23.35 -1.20 12.76
CA ALA A 178 22.82 0.15 12.56
C ALA A 178 21.90 0.59 13.71
N LEU A 179 21.00 -0.28 14.18
CA LEU A 179 20.14 -0.02 15.34
C LEU A 179 20.97 0.26 16.60
N ARG A 180 22.00 -0.55 16.85
CA ARG A 180 22.92 -0.33 17.98
C ARG A 180 23.64 1.02 17.90
N ARG A 181 24.12 1.41 16.71
CA ARG A 181 24.74 2.74 16.51
C ARG A 181 23.76 3.88 16.79
N ALA A 182 22.48 3.67 16.51
CA ALA A 182 21.40 4.62 16.80
C ALA A 182 20.89 4.56 18.26
N GLY A 183 21.44 3.69 19.11
CA GLY A 183 20.98 3.52 20.51
C GLY A 183 19.64 2.81 20.65
N LEU A 184 19.21 2.07 19.62
CA LEU A 184 17.94 1.33 19.59
C LEU A 184 18.13 -0.16 19.92
N PRO A 185 17.05 -0.87 20.33
CA PRO A 185 17.10 -2.32 20.54
C PRO A 185 17.59 -3.05 19.28
N ASP A 186 18.57 -3.95 19.44
CA ASP A 186 19.25 -4.64 18.34
C ASP A 186 19.08 -6.18 18.37
N ARG A 187 18.14 -6.68 19.17
CA ARG A 187 17.86 -8.11 19.37
C ARG A 187 16.38 -8.41 19.30
#